data_AF-A0A950GFM0-F1
#
_entry.id   AF-A0A950GFM0-F1
#
_cell.length_a   1.000
_cell.length_b   1.000
_cell.length_c   1.000
_cell.angle_alpha   90.00
_cell.angle_beta   90.00
_cell.angle_gamma   90.00
#
_symmetry.space_group_name_H-M   'P 1'
#
loop_
_entity.id
_entity.type
_entity.pdbx_description
1 polymer ?
#
loop_
_entity_poly.entity_id
_entity_poly.type
_entity_poly.pdbx_seq_one_letter_code
_entity_poly.pdbx_strand_id
1 'polypeptide(L)' 'MHPTQKPLPALLPLVKAFSAPGGLVLDPFAGSGSSLLAAKQLGRDWLGIELDAGHHATASARLAGEADPPA' A
#
# COMPACT_ATOMS: atom_id res chain seq x y z
N MET A 1 5.66 12.62 -7.50
CA MET A 1 4.52 12.76 -6.56
C MET A 1 3.20 12.69 -7.33
N HIS A 2 2.46 11.59 -7.20
CA HIS A 2 1.16 11.42 -7.85
C HIS A 2 0.08 12.23 -7.09
N PRO A 3 -0.82 12.98 -7.78
CA PRO A 3 -1.79 13.88 -7.13
C PRO A 3 -2.83 13.18 -6.21
N THR A 4 -3.00 11.86 -6.34
CA THR A 4 -4.12 11.10 -5.76
C THR A 4 -3.69 10.05 -4.74
N GLN A 5 -2.45 10.11 -4.23
CA GLN A 5 -1.98 9.13 -3.25
C GLN A 5 -2.75 9.29 -1.92
N LYS A 6 -3.42 8.22 -1.49
CA LYS A 6 -4.04 8.17 -0.15
C LYS A 6 -2.95 8.41 0.91
N PRO A 7 -3.12 9.39 1.82
CA PRO A 7 -2.11 9.73 2.80
C PRO A 7 -1.94 8.58 3.80
N LEU A 8 -0.69 8.11 3.95
CA LEU A 8 -0.38 6.97 4.83
C LEU A 8 -0.84 7.16 6.29
N PRO A 9 -0.75 8.35 6.90
CA PRO A 9 -1.25 8.59 8.26
C PRO A 9 -2.75 8.31 8.43
N ALA A 10 -3.55 8.43 7.37
CA ALA A 10 -4.98 8.12 7.42
C ALA A 10 -5.26 6.61 7.37
N LEU A 11 -4.37 5.83 6.73
CA LEU A 11 -4.56 4.39 6.54
C LEU A 11 -4.07 3.56 7.74
N LEU A 12 -3.00 4.00 8.40
CA LEU A 12 -2.47 3.32 9.59
C LEU A 12 -3.52 3.03 10.69
N PRO A 13 -4.37 4.00 11.13
CA PRO A 13 -5.38 3.71 12.14
C PRO A 13 -6.46 2.73 11.65
N LEU A 14 -6.83 2.80 10.36
CA LEU A 14 -7.83 1.90 9.78
C LEU A 14 -7.31 0.45 9.74
N VAL A 15 -6.10 0.25 9.22
CA VAL A 15 -5.49 -1.09 9.19
C VAL A 15 -5.30 -1.62 10.62
N LYS A 16 -4.86 -0.78 11.56
CA LYS A 16 -4.71 -1.19 12.96
C LYS A 16 -6.03 -1.59 13.61
N ALA A 17 -7.12 -0.88 13.34
CA ALA A 17 -8.43 -1.12 13.94
C ALA A 17 -9.14 -2.36 13.37
N PHE A 18 -8.97 -2.62 12.07
CA PHE A 18 -9.71 -3.65 11.35
C PHE A 18 -8.89 -4.88 10.94
N SER A 19 -7.66 -5.02 11.46
CA SER A 19 -6.85 -6.22 11.26
C SER A 19 -6.09 -6.63 12.52
N ALA A 20 -6.01 -7.94 12.75
CA ALA A 20 -5.15 -8.50 13.78
C ALA A 20 -3.66 -8.35 13.38
N PRO A 21 -2.75 -8.23 14.36
CA PRO A 21 -1.31 -8.40 14.10
C PRO A 21 -1.03 -9.72 13.37
N GLY A 22 -0.19 -9.69 12.32
CA GLY A 22 0.06 -10.86 11.46
C GLY A 22 -1.11 -11.28 10.55
N GLY A 23 -2.25 -10.57 10.58
CA GLY A 23 -3.35 -10.82 9.66
C GLY A 23 -3.04 -10.38 8.23
N LEU A 24 -3.80 -10.90 7.27
CA LEU A 24 -3.70 -10.54 5.85
C LEU A 24 -4.60 -9.35 5.50
N VAL A 25 -4.03 -8.31 4.90
CA VAL A 25 -4.76 -7.19 4.29
C VAL A 25 -4.80 -7.35 2.78
N LEU A 26 -6.00 -7.48 2.21
CA LEU A 26 -6.23 -7.53 0.77
C LEU A 26 -6.69 -6.16 0.25
N ASP A 27 -6.00 -5.64 -0.76
CA ASP A 27 -6.46 -4.48 -1.54
C ASP A 27 -6.59 -4.87 -3.02
N PRO A 28 -7.80 -5.11 -3.54
CA PRO A 28 -8.00 -5.52 -4.92
C PRO A 28 -7.84 -4.36 -5.94
N PHE A 29 -7.66 -3.13 -5.46
CA PHE A 29 -7.46 -1.93 -6.26
C PHE A 29 -6.31 -1.10 -5.67
N ALA A 30 -5.15 -1.75 -5.58
CA ALA A 30 -4.03 -1.27 -4.79
C ALA A 30 -3.49 0.09 -5.26
N GLY A 31 -3.64 0.44 -6.55
CA GLY A 31 -3.11 1.67 -7.12
C GLY A 31 -1.61 1.79 -6.83
N SER A 32 -1.23 2.86 -6.14
CA SER A 32 0.17 3.11 -5.70
C SER A 32 0.57 2.41 -4.39
N GLY A 33 -0.24 1.49 -3.89
CA GLY A 33 0.09 0.59 -2.79
C GLY A 33 0.06 1.20 -1.38
N SER A 34 -0.53 2.39 -1.16
CA SER A 34 -0.55 3.02 0.19
C SER A 34 -1.16 2.13 1.27
N SER A 35 -2.23 1.38 0.96
CA SER A 35 -2.91 0.47 1.89
C SER A 35 -2.00 -0.69 2.31
N LEU A 36 -1.27 -1.24 1.33
CA LEU A 36 -0.33 -2.36 1.51
C LEU A 36 0.91 -1.89 2.29
N LEU A 37 1.38 -0.67 2.03
CA LEU A 37 2.49 -0.08 2.79
C LEU A 37 2.10 0.12 4.26
N ALA A 38 0.87 0.56 4.54
CA ALA A 38 0.37 0.66 5.91
C ALA A 38 0.32 -0.71 6.59
N ALA A 39 -0.17 -1.74 5.88
CA ALA A 39 -0.16 -3.13 6.36
C ALA A 39 1.27 -3.61 6.69
N LYS A 40 2.22 -3.41 5.76
CA LYS A 40 3.64 -3.74 5.95
C LYS A 40 4.23 -3.05 7.18
N GLN A 41 4.03 -1.74 7.34
CA GLN A 41 4.57 -0.99 8.49
C GLN A 41 3.98 -1.45 9.83
N LEU A 42 2.75 -1.95 9.81
CA LEU A 42 2.09 -2.47 10.99
C LEU A 42 2.37 -3.96 11.22
N GLY A 43 3.23 -4.61 10.42
CA GLY A 43 3.52 -6.04 10.56
C GLY A 43 2.33 -6.94 10.23
N ARG A 44 1.55 -6.56 9.22
CA ARG A 44 0.51 -7.40 8.60
C ARG A 44 1.06 -7.99 7.31
N ASP A 45 0.63 -9.20 6.99
CA ASP A 45 0.76 -9.72 5.64
C ASP A 45 -0.17 -8.93 4.72
N TRP A 46 0.16 -8.87 3.44
CA TRP A 46 -0.61 -8.09 2.48
C TRP A 46 -0.62 -8.73 1.10
N LEU A 47 -1.71 -8.52 0.38
CA LEU A 47 -1.86 -8.90 -1.03
C LEU A 47 -2.52 -7.74 -1.78
N GLY A 48 -1.86 -7.28 -2.83
CA GLY A 48 -2.34 -6.22 -3.71
C GLY A 48 -2.68 -6.75 -5.09
N ILE A 49 -3.75 -6.24 -5.68
CA ILE A 49 -4.05 -6.43 -7.09
C ILE A 49 -4.17 -5.04 -7.72
N GLU A 50 -3.51 -4.85 -8.86
CA GLU A 50 -3.60 -3.64 -9.67
C GLU A 50 -3.56 -4.03 -11.14
N LEU A 51 -4.47 -3.47 -11.93
CA LEU A 51 -4.63 -3.81 -13.34
C LEU A 51 -3.69 -2.98 -14.22
N ASP A 52 -3.47 -1.72 -13.86
CA ASP A 52 -2.58 -0.85 -14.61
C ASP A 52 -1.11 -1.18 -14.32
N ALA A 53 -0.35 -1.51 -15.36
CA ALA A 53 1.04 -1.91 -15.22
C ALA A 53 1.93 -0.81 -14.64
N GLY A 54 1.63 0.47 -14.89
CA GLY A 54 2.39 1.61 -14.38
C GLY A 54 2.17 1.83 -12.88
N HIS A 55 0.92 1.77 -12.43
CA HIS A 55 0.59 1.79 -11.01
C HIS A 55 1.11 0.56 -10.28
N HIS A 56 1.02 -0.62 -10.89
CA HIS A 56 1.59 -1.85 -10.34
C HIS A 56 3.11 -1.72 -10.13
N ALA A 57 3.85 -1.21 -11.11
CA ALA A 57 5.29 -0.96 -10.99
C ALA A 57 5.58 0.06 -9.87
N THR A 58 4.81 1.14 -9.80
CA THR A 58 4.93 2.16 -8.75
C THR A 58 4.71 1.57 -7.35
N ALA A 59 3.64 0.80 -7.16
CA ALA A 59 3.37 0.11 -5.89
C ALA A 59 4.48 -0.88 -5.53
N SER A 60 4.96 -1.65 -6.51
CA SER A 60 6.01 -2.67 -6.30
C SER A 60 7.33 -2.04 -5.83
N ALA A 61 7.80 -0.98 -6.50
CA ALA A 61 9.01 -0.25 -6.12
C ALA A 61 8.88 0.32 -4.69
N ARG A 62 7.75 0.97 -4.40
CA ARG A 62 7.48 1.55 -3.08
C ARG A 62 7.42 0.49 -1.97
N LEU A 63 6.84 -0.67 -2.25
CA LEU A 63 6.79 -1.79 -1.31
C LEU A 63 8.13 -2.50 -1.15
N ALA A 64 9.01 -2.45 -2.14
CA ALA A 64 10.41 -2.89 -2.04
C ALA A 64 11.28 -1.91 -1.20
N GLY A 65 10.79 -0.70 -0.94
CA GLY A 65 11.52 0.34 -0.21
C GLY A 65 12.35 1.25 -1.11
N GLU A 66 12.08 1.25 -2.41
CA GLU A 66 12.65 2.20 -3.36
C GLU A 66 11.96 3.57 -3.21
N ALA A 67 12.68 4.65 -3.53
CA ALA A 67 12.11 5.99 -3.51
C ALA A 67 10.97 6.10 -4.52
N ASP A 68 9.96 6.93 -4.21
CA ASP A 68 8.85 7.16 -5.13
C ASP A 68 9.41 7.62 -6.50
N PRO A 69 8.98 7.00 -7.60
CA PRO A 69 9.44 7.43 -8.92
C PRO A 69 9.09 8.92 -9.14
N PRO A 70 9.94 9.66 -9.87
CA PRO A 70 9.64 11.04 -10.22
C PRO A 70 8.28 11.11 -10.95
N ALA A 71 7.51 12.16 -10.64
CA ALA A 71 6.20 12.41 -11.26
C ALA A 71 6.34 12.64 -12.76
#